data_AF-F7S3H1-F1
#
_entry.id   AF-F7S3H1-F1
#
_cell.length_a   1.000
_cell.length_b   1.000
_cell.length_c   1.000
_cell.angle_alpha   90.00
_cell.angle_beta   90.00
_cell.angle_gamma   90.00
#
_symmetry.space_group_name_H-M   'P 1'
#
loop_
_entity.id
_entity.type
_entity.pdbx_description
1 polymer ?
#
loop_
_entity_poly.entity_id
_entity_poly.type
_entity_poly.pdbx_seq_one_letter_code
_entity_poly.pdbx_strand_id
1 'polypeptide(L)'
;DHAAARDLLPLLERKAGRILANGWPTGVEVCEAMVHGGPFPATTDSRTTSVGSKAIERFLRPVCYQDLPADLLPTALADGNPLAMPRLVDGVMRD
;
A
#
# COMPACT_ATOMS: atom_id res chain seq x y z
N ASP A 1 -14.88 -15.93 23.95
CA ASP A 1 -13.97 -14.77 23.82
C ASP A 1 -14.27 -13.88 22.60
N HIS A 2 -14.86 -14.41 21.53
CA HIS A 2 -15.12 -13.67 20.29
C HIS A 2 -15.92 -12.37 20.45
N ALA A 3 -16.90 -12.32 21.37
CA ALA A 3 -17.63 -11.09 21.68
C ALA A 3 -16.67 -9.99 22.22
N ALA A 4 -15.86 -10.33 23.22
CA ALA A 4 -14.87 -9.41 23.76
C ALA A 4 -13.79 -9.03 22.74
N ALA A 5 -13.33 -9.97 21.91
CA ALA A 5 -12.37 -9.68 20.84
C ALA A 5 -12.94 -8.71 19.80
N ARG A 6 -14.23 -8.85 19.45
CA ARG A 6 -14.95 -7.93 18.56
C ARG A 6 -15.03 -6.52 19.14
N ASP A 7 -15.24 -6.40 20.44
CA ASP A 7 -15.27 -5.09 21.12
C ASP A 7 -13.88 -4.42 21.15
N LEU A 8 -12.82 -5.21 21.25
CA LEU A 8 -11.43 -4.72 21.25
C LEU A 8 -10.90 -4.37 19.85
N LEU A 9 -11.35 -5.07 18.81
CA LEU A 9 -10.76 -4.95 17.48
C LEU A 9 -10.73 -3.49 16.95
N PRO A 10 -11.83 -2.70 17.02
CA PRO A 10 -11.79 -1.30 16.58
C PRO A 10 -10.81 -0.44 17.36
N LEU A 11 -10.55 -0.77 18.63
CA LEU A 11 -9.55 -0.06 19.43
C LEU A 11 -8.13 -0.41 18.97
N LEU A 12 -7.85 -1.69 18.71
CA LEU A 12 -6.55 -2.17 18.25
C LEU A 12 -6.21 -1.64 16.85
N GLU A 13 -7.19 -1.60 15.93
CA GLU A 13 -7.03 -1.06 14.58
C GLU A 13 -6.58 0.41 14.58
N ARG A 14 -7.04 1.19 15.56
CA ARG A 14 -6.64 2.60 15.73
C ARG A 14 -5.26 2.76 16.38
N LYS A 15 -4.63 1.69 16.86
CA LYS A 15 -3.41 1.74 17.69
C LYS A 15 -2.22 0.98 17.11
N ALA A 16 -2.44 0.00 16.24
CA ALA A 16 -1.38 -0.85 15.70
C ALA A 16 -1.47 -0.97 14.17
N GLY A 17 -0.32 -1.11 13.50
CA GLY A 17 -0.28 -1.40 12.06
C GLY A 17 -0.56 -2.87 11.72
N ARG A 18 -0.39 -3.79 12.68
CA ARG A 18 -0.63 -5.23 12.49
C ARG A 18 -1.27 -5.83 13.72
N ILE A 19 -2.34 -6.59 13.50
CA ILE A 19 -3.09 -7.33 14.52
C ILE A 19 -2.93 -8.82 14.24
N LEU A 20 -2.74 -9.60 15.29
CA LEU A 20 -2.44 -11.03 15.26
C LEU A 20 -3.29 -11.69 16.34
N ALA A 21 -3.77 -12.90 16.07
CA ALA A 21 -4.46 -13.74 17.05
C ALA A 21 -3.71 -15.06 17.24
N ASN A 22 -3.69 -15.56 18.48
CA ASN A 22 -3.15 -16.89 18.83
C ASN A 22 -1.69 -17.14 18.42
N GLY A 23 -0.85 -16.11 18.51
CA GLY A 23 0.59 -16.22 18.27
C GLY A 23 1.35 -15.03 18.86
N TRP A 24 2.65 -14.93 18.54
CA TRP A 24 3.54 -13.90 19.06
C TRP A 24 3.96 -12.90 17.98
N PRO A 25 4.10 -11.60 18.30
CA PRO A 25 4.29 -10.55 17.30
C PRO A 25 5.71 -10.46 16.73
N THR A 26 6.65 -11.29 17.21
CA THR A 26 8.09 -11.23 16.87
C THR A 26 8.37 -11.56 15.40
N GLY A 27 7.64 -12.51 14.82
CA GLY A 27 7.75 -12.84 13.40
C GLY A 27 7.18 -11.72 12.52
N VAL A 28 7.96 -11.32 11.52
CA VAL A 28 7.56 -10.36 10.48
C VAL A 28 7.81 -11.01 9.12
N GLU A 29 6.74 -11.45 8.47
CA GLU A 29 6.80 -12.00 7.12
C GLU A 29 7.08 -10.90 6.08
N VAL A 30 7.89 -11.22 5.08
CA VAL A 30 8.15 -10.32 3.93
C VAL A 30 7.21 -10.73 2.79
N CYS A 31 6.03 -10.13 2.76
CA CYS A 31 4.99 -10.43 1.78
C CYS A 31 4.22 -9.18 1.32
N GLU A 32 3.34 -9.33 0.32
CA GLU A 32 2.54 -8.24 -0.26
C GLU A 32 1.60 -7.57 0.75
N ALA A 33 1.04 -8.35 1.68
CA ALA A 33 0.02 -7.88 2.63
C ALA A 33 0.61 -7.28 3.92
N MET A 34 1.94 -7.25 4.08
CA MET A 34 2.57 -6.84 5.34
C MET A 34 2.40 -5.34 5.63
N VAL A 35 2.07 -5.03 6.88
CA VAL A 35 2.07 -3.68 7.43
C VAL A 35 2.98 -3.62 8.65
N HIS A 36 4.25 -3.25 8.44
CA HIS A 36 5.22 -3.02 9.50
C HIS A 36 5.36 -1.51 9.75
N GLY A 37 4.58 -1.03 10.72
CA GLY A 37 4.41 0.37 11.08
C GLY A 37 3.22 0.54 12.04
N GLY A 38 2.51 1.66 11.94
CA GLY A 38 1.34 1.99 12.76
C GLY A 38 1.27 3.48 13.14
N PRO A 39 0.36 3.88 14.04
CA PRO A 39 0.36 5.24 14.59
C PRO A 39 1.67 5.56 15.32
N PHE A 40 2.00 6.86 15.43
CA PHE A 40 3.12 7.32 16.26
C PHE A 40 3.00 6.80 17.71
N PRO A 41 4.08 6.30 18.35
CA PRO A 41 5.48 6.34 17.93
C PRO A 41 5.98 5.12 17.15
N ALA A 42 5.11 4.19 16.74
CA ALA A 42 5.54 3.00 16.00
C ALA A 42 6.21 3.35 14.65
N THR A 43 5.79 4.43 14.02
CA THR A 43 6.45 5.07 12.87
C THR A 43 6.11 6.57 12.86
N THR A 44 6.85 7.35 12.07
CA THR A 44 6.61 8.77 11.84
C THR A 44 5.62 9.05 10.70
N ASP A 45 5.32 8.06 9.84
CA ASP A 45 4.24 8.14 8.85
C ASP A 45 3.40 6.84 8.87
N SER A 46 2.19 6.93 9.43
CA SER A 46 1.29 5.79 9.62
C SER A 46 0.59 5.33 8.34
N ARG A 47 0.70 6.08 7.23
CA ARG A 47 0.06 5.75 5.95
C ARG A 47 0.85 4.70 5.15
N THR A 48 2.03 4.31 5.63
CA THR A 48 2.99 3.47 4.89
C THR A 48 3.40 2.22 5.68
N THR A 49 4.07 1.30 4.99
CA THR A 49 4.77 0.16 5.61
C THR A 49 6.26 0.23 5.30
N SER A 50 7.09 -0.25 6.23
CA SER A 50 8.54 -0.35 6.03
C SER A 50 9.01 -1.73 5.58
N VAL A 51 8.14 -2.74 5.63
CA VAL A 51 8.38 -4.13 5.19
C VAL A 51 7.23 -4.59 4.30
N GLY A 52 7.52 -5.43 3.31
CA GLY A 52 6.57 -5.87 2.29
C GLY A 52 6.67 -5.04 1.01
N SER A 53 6.02 -5.51 -0.06
CA SER A 53 6.14 -4.90 -1.39
C SER A 53 5.73 -3.43 -1.42
N LYS A 54 4.67 -3.07 -0.69
CA LYS A 54 4.16 -1.69 -0.56
C LYS A 54 5.16 -0.72 0.07
N ALA A 55 6.25 -1.21 0.65
CA ALA A 55 7.31 -0.34 1.16
C ALA A 55 8.00 0.50 0.07
N ILE A 56 7.88 0.09 -1.21
CA ILE A 56 8.36 0.86 -2.36
C ILE A 56 7.66 2.22 -2.49
N GLU A 57 6.39 2.32 -2.09
CA GLU A 57 5.57 3.53 -2.24
C GLU A 57 6.15 4.73 -1.47
N ARG A 58 6.97 4.49 -0.43
CA ARG A 58 7.67 5.54 0.35
C ARG A 58 8.70 6.32 -0.44
N PHE A 59 9.18 5.77 -1.56
CA PHE A 59 10.24 6.36 -2.38
C PHE A 59 9.71 6.86 -3.73
N LEU A 60 8.39 6.83 -3.93
CA LEU A 60 7.72 7.26 -5.14
C LEU A 60 6.94 8.55 -4.90
N ARG A 61 6.69 9.30 -5.98
CA ARG A 61 5.73 10.41 -5.99
C ARG A 61 4.97 10.40 -7.33
N PRO A 62 3.68 10.76 -7.34
CA PRO A 62 2.93 10.91 -8.59
C PRO A 62 3.38 12.15 -9.38
N VAL A 63 3.30 12.07 -10.70
CA VAL A 63 3.46 13.20 -11.64
C VAL A 63 2.33 13.10 -12.67
N CYS A 64 1.67 14.23 -12.95
CA CYS A 64 0.62 14.32 -13.96
C CYS A 64 1.19 14.94 -15.25
N TYR A 65 0.80 14.38 -16.38
CA TYR A 65 1.10 14.89 -17.72
C TYR A 65 -0.21 15.26 -18.38
N GLN A 66 -0.35 16.51 -18.82
CA GLN A 66 -1.55 17.03 -19.46
C GLN A 66 -1.18 17.62 -20.83
N ASP A 67 -1.94 17.26 -21.87
CA ASP A 67 -1.76 17.73 -23.26
C ASP A 67 -0.31 17.61 -23.78
N LEU A 68 0.42 16.58 -23.31
CA LEU A 68 1.81 16.35 -23.68
C LEU A 68 1.90 15.64 -25.04
N PRO A 69 2.78 16.08 -25.96
CA PRO A 69 3.09 15.34 -27.17
C PRO A 69 3.48 13.88 -26.90
N ALA A 70 3.01 12.96 -27.75
CA ALA A 70 3.17 11.52 -27.54
C ALA A 70 4.64 11.06 -27.48
N ASP A 71 5.52 11.73 -28.22
CA ASP A 71 6.96 11.48 -28.25
C ASP A 71 7.69 11.92 -26.96
N LEU A 72 7.05 12.75 -26.13
CA LEU A 72 7.57 13.18 -24.83
C LEU A 72 6.98 12.38 -23.65
N LEU A 73 5.96 11.55 -23.87
CA LEU A 73 5.37 10.73 -22.81
C LEU A 73 6.34 9.62 -22.37
N PRO A 74 6.42 9.33 -21.06
CA PRO A 74 7.11 8.13 -20.60
C PRO A 74 6.51 6.87 -21.22
N THR A 75 7.34 5.86 -21.53
CA THR A 75 6.89 4.59 -22.12
C THR A 75 5.76 3.91 -21.32
N ALA A 76 5.77 4.06 -19.99
CA ALA A 76 4.75 3.54 -19.09
C ALA A 76 3.37 4.20 -19.26
N LEU A 77 3.28 5.38 -19.88
CA LEU A 77 2.04 6.12 -20.17
C LEU A 77 1.71 6.19 -21.67
N ALA A 78 2.62 5.74 -22.55
CA ALA A 78 2.42 5.79 -23.98
C ALA A 78 1.19 4.98 -24.43
N ASP A 79 0.57 5.43 -25.52
CA ASP A 79 -0.56 4.76 -26.17
C ASP A 79 -0.23 3.32 -26.55
N GLY A 80 -1.25 2.45 -26.57
CA GLY A 80 -1.08 1.04 -26.89
C GLY A 80 -0.47 0.17 -25.77
N ASN A 81 -0.14 0.75 -24.62
CA ASN A 81 0.41 0.04 -23.46
C ASN A 81 1.60 -0.87 -23.80
N PRO A 82 2.71 -0.33 -24.34
CA PRO A 82 3.83 -1.14 -24.83
C PRO A 82 4.52 -1.99 -23.76
N LEU A 83 4.34 -1.64 -22.48
CA LEU A 83 4.88 -2.40 -21.34
C LEU A 83 3.89 -3.43 -20.76
N ALA A 84 2.67 -3.55 -21.31
CA ALA A 84 1.60 -4.40 -20.78
C ALA A 84 1.40 -4.21 -19.27
N MET A 85 1.43 -2.96 -18.81
CA MET A 85 1.26 -2.61 -17.40
C MET A 85 -0.21 -2.44 -17.07
N PRO A 86 -0.66 -2.87 -15.88
CA PRO A 86 -2.01 -2.55 -15.40
C PRO A 86 -2.21 -1.03 -15.33
N ARG A 87 -3.30 -0.53 -15.91
CA ARG A 87 -3.65 0.91 -15.91
C ARG A 87 -5.09 1.09 -15.45
N LEU A 88 -5.32 2.13 -14.66
CA LEU A 88 -6.68 2.57 -14.32
C LEU A 88 -7.09 3.65 -15.32
N VAL A 89 -8.07 3.35 -16.18
CA VAL A 89 -8.60 4.28 -17.19
C VAL A 89 -10.07 4.53 -16.88
N ASP A 90 -10.44 5.79 -16.65
CA ASP A 90 -11.81 6.20 -16.27
C ASP A 90 -12.39 5.40 -15.10
N GLY A 91 -11.54 5.07 -14.12
CA GLY A 91 -11.93 4.29 -12.94
C GLY A 91 -12.02 2.77 -13.15
N VAL A 92 -11.64 2.25 -14.33
CA VAL A 92 -11.67 0.82 -14.66
C VAL A 92 -10.25 0.29 -14.85
N MET A 93 -9.91 -0.81 -14.17
CA MET A 93 -8.62 -1.48 -14.38
C MET A 93 -8.58 -2.14 -15.76
N ARG A 94 -7.51 -1.89 -16.49
CA ARG A 94 -7.19 -2.46 -17.80
C ARG A 94 -5.87 -3.21 -17.69
N ASP A 95 -5.84 -4.41 -18.25
CA ASP A 95 -4.63 -5.22 -18.41
C ASP A 95 -3.89 -4.85 -19.71
#